data_AF-A0A350I941-F1
#
_entry.id   AF-A0A350I941-F1
#
_cell.length_a   1.000
_cell.length_b   1.000
_cell.length_c   1.000
_cell.angle_alpha   90.00
_cell.angle_beta   90.00
_cell.angle_gamma   90.00
#
_symmetry.space_group_name_H-M   'P 1'
#
loop_
_entity.id
_entity.type
_entity.pdbx_description
1 polymer ?
#
loop_
_entity_poly.entity_id
_entity_poly.type
_entity_poly.pdbx_seq_one_letter_code
_entity_poly.pdbx_strand_id
1 'polypeptide(L)' 'EGLIIINIMDKETYLLCTISDNGIGREAASKKKHLSHKSVAISLTNERLRKLSKSNNQDMIQYKDLPQGTQVNITIPL' A
#
# COMPACT_ATOMS: atom_id res chain seq x y z
N GLU A 1 -18.44 -6.58 -10.67
CA GLU A 1 -17.99 -5.19 -10.76
C GLU A 1 -16.75 -5.00 -9.89
N GLY A 2 -15.83 -4.12 -10.30
CA GLY A 2 -14.64 -3.79 -9.50
C GLY A 2 -14.95 -2.68 -8.50
N LEU A 3 -14.46 -2.82 -7.27
CA LEU A 3 -14.62 -1.87 -6.18
C LEU A 3 -13.26 -1.56 -5.57
N ILE A 4 -13.01 -0.27 -5.32
CA ILE A 4 -11.86 0.21 -4.56
C ILE A 4 -12.39 1.12 -3.46
N ILE A 5 -11.99 0.86 -2.22
CA ILE A 5 -12.35 1.66 -1.04
C ILE A 5 -11.07 2.28 -0.49
N ILE A 6 -11.10 3.58 -0.22
CA ILE A 6 -10.01 4.34 0.41
C ILE A 6 -10.55 4.94 1.70
N ASN A 7 -9.85 4.70 2.81
CA ASN A 7 -10.16 5.26 4.11
C ASN A 7 -8.92 5.95 4.69
N ILE A 8 -9.09 7.11 5.31
CA ILE A 8 -8.00 7.84 6.00
C ILE A 8 -8.46 8.09 7.43
N MET A 9 -7.65 7.66 8.40
CA MET A 9 -7.93 7.79 9.82
C MET A 9 -6.78 8.50 10.51
N ASP A 10 -7.10 9.52 11.30
CA ASP A 10 -6.15 10.19 12.18
C ASP A 10 -5.85 9.32 13.41
N LYS A 11 -4.56 9.10 13.71
CA LYS A 11 -4.06 8.31 14.83
C LYS A 11 -3.15 9.13 15.76
N GLU A 12 -3.44 10.41 15.93
CA GLU A 12 -2.76 11.41 16.79
C GLU A 12 -1.29 11.70 16.40
N THR A 13 -0.52 10.66 16.10
CA THR A 13 0.92 10.68 15.77
C THR A 13 1.19 10.34 14.31
N TYR A 14 0.19 9.82 13.58
CA TYR A 14 0.26 9.49 12.16
C TYR A 14 -1.14 9.43 11.56
N LEU A 15 -1.23 9.46 10.23
CA LEU A 15 -2.44 9.10 9.48
C LEU A 15 -2.34 7.66 8.99
N LEU A 16 -3.38 6.88 9.20
CA LEU A 16 -3.54 5.55 8.62
C LEU A 16 -4.42 5.65 7.38
N CYS A 17 -3.82 5.45 6.20
CA CYS A 17 -4.54 5.31 4.95
C CYS A 17 -4.69 3.83 4.62
N THR A 18 -5.92 3.35 4.49
CA THR A 18 -6.25 1.98 4.10
C THR A 18 -6.92 2.00 2.74
N ILE A 19 -6.33 1.29 1.78
CA ILE A 19 -6.84 1.09 0.43
C ILE A 19 -7.21 -0.39 0.30
N SER A 20 -8.40 -0.70 -0.17
CA SER A 20 -8.80 -2.09 -0.44
C SER A 20 -9.48 -2.22 -1.79
N ASP A 21 -9.21 -3.32 -2.48
CA ASP A 21 -9.90 -3.71 -3.71
C ASP A 21 -10.52 -5.09 -3.57
N ASN A 22 -11.50 -5.42 -4.42
CA ASN A 22 -12.12 -6.75 -4.51
C ASN A 22 -11.63 -7.56 -5.73
N GLY A 23 -10.43 -7.25 -6.23
CA GLY A 23 -9.85 -7.87 -7.42
C GLY A 23 -9.33 -9.29 -7.18
N ILE A 24 -8.50 -9.78 -8.09
CA ILE A 24 -7.97 -11.16 -8.05
C ILE A 24 -6.94 -11.40 -6.91
N GLY A 25 -6.55 -10.36 -6.19
CA GLY A 25 -5.48 -10.40 -5.19
C GLY A 25 -4.07 -10.44 -5.79
N ARG A 26 -3.05 -10.14 -4.97
CA ARG A 26 -1.68 -9.98 -5.47
C ARG A 26 -1.03 -11.29 -5.89
N GLU A 27 -1.33 -12.42 -5.24
CA GLU A 27 -0.74 -13.72 -5.59
C GLU A 27 -1.17 -14.18 -6.98
N ALA A 28 -2.45 -14.01 -7.32
CA ALA A 28 -2.93 -14.32 -8.65
C ALA A 28 -2.41 -13.31 -9.69
N ALA A 29 -2.27 -12.04 -9.31
CA ALA A 29 -1.69 -11.01 -10.17
C ALA A 29 -0.19 -11.20 -10.43
N SER A 30 0.58 -11.66 -9.44
CA SER A 30 2.03 -11.86 -9.56
C SER A 30 2.38 -12.97 -10.55
N LYS A 31 1.56 -14.03 -10.61
CA LYS A 31 1.68 -15.11 -11.62
C LYS A 31 1.46 -14.64 -13.06
N LYS A 32 0.76 -13.51 -13.25
CA LYS A 32 0.52 -12.90 -14.56
C LYS A 32 1.47 -11.74 -14.84
N LYS A 33 2.36 -11.40 -13.90
CA LYS A 33 3.24 -10.24 -13.99
C LYS A 33 4.54 -10.63 -14.70
N HIS A 34 4.89 -9.92 -15.78
CA HIS A 34 6.26 -9.95 -16.28
C HIS A 34 7.19 -9.37 -15.20
N LEU A 35 8.15 -10.18 -14.73
CA LEU A 35 9.08 -9.86 -13.64
C LEU A 35 9.95 -8.62 -13.89
N SER A 36 9.99 -8.09 -15.11
CA SER A 36 10.81 -6.95 -15.52
C SER A 36 10.27 -5.59 -15.08
N HIS A 37 8.97 -5.44 -14.81
CA HIS A 37 8.37 -4.14 -14.46
C HIS A 37 8.22 -3.95 -12.95
N LYS A 38 9.22 -3.33 -12.34
CA LYS A 38 9.12 -2.75 -10.99
C LYS A 38 8.27 -1.47 -11.09
N SER A 39 7.23 -1.34 -10.26
CA SER A 39 6.35 -0.16 -10.31
C SER A 39 7.10 1.08 -9.81
N VAL A 40 7.44 1.97 -10.73
CA VAL A 40 8.09 3.26 -10.42
C VAL A 40 7.25 4.06 -9.42
N ALA A 41 5.92 4.02 -9.56
CA ALA A 41 5.00 4.72 -8.67
C ALA A 41 5.16 4.26 -7.21
N ILE A 42 5.20 2.95 -6.95
CA ILE A 42 5.37 2.42 -5.58
C ILE A 42 6.75 2.78 -5.02
N SER A 43 7.80 2.75 -5.85
CA SER A 43 9.14 3.15 -5.42
C SER A 43 9.18 4.62 -5.01
N LEU A 44 8.58 5.50 -5.82
CA LEU A 44 8.51 6.93 -5.55
C LEU A 44 7.67 7.26 -4.32
N THR A 45 6.53 6.57 -4.13
CA THR A 45 5.71 6.72 -2.93
C THR A 45 6.49 6.32 -1.68
N ASN A 46 7.22 5.20 -1.71
CA ASN A 46 8.08 4.80 -0.60
C ASN A 46 9.15 5.84 -0.29
N GLU A 47 9.81 6.41 -1.30
CA GLU A 47 10.80 7.46 -1.11
C GLU A 47 10.20 8.70 -0.46
N ARG A 48 9.01 9.14 -0.92
CA ARG A 48 8.29 10.29 -0.34
C ARG A 48 7.92 10.05 1.12
N LEU A 49 7.41 8.86 1.45
CA LEU A 49 7.05 8.49 2.82
C LEU A 49 8.29 8.47 3.73
N ARG A 50 9.42 7.92 3.26
CA ARG A 50 10.69 7.92 4.00
C ARG A 50 11.20 9.32 4.32
N LYS A 51 11.03 10.29 3.41
CA LYS A 51 11.40 11.69 3.65
C LYS A 51 10.54 12.37 4.72
N LEU A 52 9.30 11.91 4.92
CA LEU A 52 8.42 12.41 5.96
C LEU A 52 8.74 11.80 7.34
N SER A 53 9.26 10.58 7.39
CA SER A 53 9.69 9.96 8.65
C SER A 53 11.10 10.38 9.05
N LYS A 54 11.30 10.80 10.31
CA LYS A 54 12.64 10.96 10.90
C LYS A 54 13.34 9.63 11.22
N SER A 55 12.64 8.50 11.12
CA SER A 55 13.12 7.15 11.41
C SER A 55 13.19 6.33 10.12
N ASN A 56 14.34 5.69 9.86
CA ASN A 56 14.62 5.01 8.60
C ASN A 56 14.05 3.58 8.48
N ASN A 57 13.46 3.02 9.54
CA ASN A 57 13.37 1.56 9.69
C ASN A 57 11.97 0.95 9.82
N GLN A 58 10.89 1.70 9.58
CA GLN A 58 9.53 1.12 9.62
C GLN A 58 8.94 0.97 8.22
N ASP A 59 8.40 -0.20 7.90
CA ASP A 59 7.67 -0.43 6.65
C ASP A 59 6.34 0.35 6.67
N MET A 60 6.36 1.50 6.00
CA MET A 60 5.25 2.45 5.95
C MET A 60 4.15 2.03 5.00
N ILE A 61 4.41 1.05 4.11
CA ILE A 61 3.42 0.44 3.24
C ILE A 61 3.39 -1.05 3.55
N GLN A 62 2.24 -1.54 3.97
CA GLN A 62 2.00 -2.94 4.29
C GLN A 62 0.89 -3.48 3.41
N TYR A 63 1.06 -4.71 2.93
CA TYR A 63 0.08 -5.38 2.11
C TYR A 63 -0.53 -6.54 2.90
N LYS A 64 -1.85 -6.66 2.82
CA LYS A 64 -2.62 -7.77 3.37
C LYS A 64 -3.44 -8.36 2.24
N ASP A 65 -3.22 -9.63 1.95
CA ASP A 65 -4.03 -10.35 0.97
C ASP A 65 -5.39 -10.69 1.61
N LEU A 66 -6.48 -10.43 0.88
CA LEU A 66 -7.85 -10.70 1.30
C LEU A 66 -8.38 -11.94 0.54
N PRO A 67 -9.42 -12.64 1.04
CA PRO A 67 -10.03 -13.75 0.30
C PRO A 67 -10.47 -13.36 -1.12
N GLN A 68 -10.89 -12.10 -1.31
CA GLN A 68 -11.08 -11.46 -2.60
C GLN A 68 -10.43 -10.09 -2.56
N GLY A 69 -9.34 -9.92 -3.32
CA GLY A 69 -8.63 -8.66 -3.51
C GLY A 69 -7.45 -8.42 -2.57
N THR A 70 -7.08 -7.16 -2.42
CA THR A 70 -5.90 -6.74 -1.66
C THR A 70 -6.27 -5.59 -0.75
N GLN A 71 -5.69 -5.56 0.44
CA GLN A 71 -5.64 -4.36 1.28
C GLN A 71 -4.21 -3.84 1.36
N VAL A 72 -4.05 -2.52 1.24
CA VAL A 72 -2.81 -1.79 1.44
C VAL A 72 -3.01 -0.82 2.59
N ASN A 73 -2.16 -0.91 3.60
CA ASN A 73 -2.09 0.04 4.70
C ASN A 73 -0.88 0.94 4.51
N ILE A 74 -1.09 2.24 4.51
CA ILE A 74 -0.05 3.26 4.41
C ILE A 74 -0.06 4.09 5.70
N THR A 75 1.06 4.07 6.41
CA THR A 75 1.30 4.89 7.60
C THR A 75 2.00 6.17 7.18
N ILE A 76 1.35 7.31 7.35
CA ILE A 76 1.88 8.64 6.99
C ILE A 76 2.19 9.37 8.29
N PRO A 77 3.46 9.67 8.62
CA PRO A 77 3.82 10.41 9.83
C PRO A 77 3.25 11.82 9.79
N LEU A 78 2.85 12.32 10.96
CA LEU A 78 2.47 13.72 11.18
C LEU A 78 3.63 14.54 11.73
#